data_AF-A0A8D0CS18-F1
#
_entry.id   AF-A0A8D0CS18-F1
#
_cell.length_a   1.000
_cell.length_b   1.000
_cell.length_c   1.000
_cell.angle_alpha   90.00
_cell.angle_beta   90.00
_cell.angle_gamma   90.00
#
_symmetry.space_group_name_H-M   'P 1'
#
loop_
_entity.id
_entity.type
_entity.pdbx_description
1 polymer ?
#
loop_
_entity_poly.entity_id
_entity_poly.type
_entity_poly.pdbx_seq_one_letter_code
_entity_poly.pdbx_strand_id
1 'polypeptide(L)'
;MPFYSYDVPHTCGPNPAVCCQFDFHRLPGGRVFCPWRIPPQPITELNVQERALLLLDQYRQKSRLFRSPVLMVPLGDDFRFVEASEWDAQFTNYQKLFDYFDQHPELHVKARFGTLSDYFSALSRRVATAGSTLPTVRGDFFTYADRDDHYWSGYFTSRPFYKRLDRTLEATLRATEILFSLTLAEMRRFYGGGRLAADFPAREHFGRLTTGRRSLALFQHHDAVTGTARDHVVVDYGNRLFESILNLHAVLQSSAHWLLLLDKSQYHHDQSKPFMQMVTFDLLFTFDLLYLMYILRSVMVFNPTEQLQTSVVSVLVDSPDVRVIAAETGRPMAAQISAVWAEPSRTAKDSFQLDFVAELPPLALVVYHVTRSSVGSAPRARYTFRRRGNPPSVQAEHFQVSPPDAAEADAPLSLSNKHSGLVRRLQVQFLWYGTRTGANRDKSGAYLFLPGEEGAQVSPEPKPEPVWTQALSFLNVHLGFSFSLESGSER
;
A
#
# COMPACT_ATOMS: atom_id res chain seq x y z
N MET A 1 -16.16 19.91 2.63
CA MET A 1 -16.25 21.39 2.57
C MET A 1 -16.85 21.78 1.23
N PRO A 2 -17.44 22.98 1.06
CA PRO A 2 -18.27 23.26 -0.12
C PRO A 2 -17.53 23.84 -1.33
N PHE A 3 -16.22 24.10 -1.23
CA PHE A 3 -15.45 24.84 -2.23
C PHE A 3 -14.18 24.09 -2.65
N TYR A 4 -13.50 24.63 -3.65
CA TYR A 4 -12.41 24.00 -4.42
C TYR A 4 -11.18 23.58 -3.61
N SER A 5 -10.76 24.41 -2.64
CA SER A 5 -9.55 24.16 -1.84
C SER A 5 -9.83 24.34 -0.33
N TYR A 6 -8.88 23.93 0.50
CA TYR A 6 -8.87 24.19 1.95
C TYR A 6 -8.10 25.46 2.33
N ASP A 7 -7.46 26.12 1.36
CA ASP A 7 -6.76 27.38 1.58
C ASP A 7 -7.72 28.51 2.02
N VAL A 8 -7.17 29.60 2.57
CA VAL A 8 -7.97 30.75 3.01
C VAL A 8 -8.85 31.34 1.89
N PRO A 9 -8.35 31.54 0.64
CA PRO A 9 -9.18 32.00 -0.47
C PRO A 9 -10.43 31.15 -0.73
N HIS A 10 -10.39 29.83 -0.53
CA HIS A 10 -11.52 28.95 -0.81
C HIS A 10 -12.25 28.48 0.44
N THR A 11 -12.06 29.11 1.60
CA THR A 11 -12.71 28.70 2.84
C THR A 11 -13.55 29.77 3.51
N CYS A 12 -13.32 31.06 3.23
CA CYS A 12 -14.13 32.14 3.82
C CYS A 12 -15.56 32.19 3.23
N GLY A 13 -15.72 31.94 1.93
CA GLY A 13 -16.97 32.10 1.19
C GLY A 13 -16.77 31.80 -0.30
N PRO A 14 -17.79 32.04 -1.14
CA PRO A 14 -17.76 31.62 -2.54
C PRO A 14 -16.87 32.49 -3.45
N ASN A 15 -16.47 33.70 -3.03
CA ASN A 15 -15.64 34.58 -3.85
C ASN A 15 -14.17 34.58 -3.37
N PRO A 16 -13.27 33.84 -4.04
CA PRO A 16 -11.90 33.73 -3.59
C PRO A 16 -11.10 35.02 -3.76
N ALA A 17 -11.49 35.91 -4.67
CA ALA A 17 -10.88 37.23 -4.79
C ALA A 17 -11.15 38.12 -3.55
N VAL A 18 -12.29 37.92 -2.88
CA VAL A 18 -12.61 38.59 -1.61
C VAL A 18 -11.91 37.87 -0.47
N CYS A 19 -12.06 36.55 -0.36
CA CYS A 19 -11.48 35.77 0.72
C CYS A 19 -9.96 35.86 0.81
N CYS A 20 -9.27 35.95 -0.33
CA CYS A 20 -7.83 36.11 -0.34
C CYS A 20 -7.37 37.40 0.37
N GLN A 21 -8.19 38.44 0.38
CA GLN A 21 -7.89 39.69 1.09
C GLN A 21 -7.98 39.57 2.62
N PHE A 22 -8.41 38.40 3.13
CA PHE A 22 -8.45 38.06 4.55
C PHE A 22 -7.46 36.92 4.89
N ASP A 23 -6.51 36.65 4.00
CA ASP A 23 -5.30 35.89 4.30
C ASP A 23 -4.16 36.89 4.55
N PHE A 24 -3.95 37.29 5.81
CA PHE A 24 -3.00 38.35 6.14
C PHE A 24 -1.52 37.94 5.96
N HIS A 25 -1.22 36.67 5.66
CA HIS A 25 0.11 36.28 5.20
C HIS A 25 0.43 36.78 3.78
N ARG A 26 -0.60 37.12 3.00
CA ARG A 26 -0.47 37.65 1.64
C ARG A 26 -0.43 39.18 1.60
N LEU A 27 -0.21 39.83 2.75
CA LEU A 27 -0.04 41.28 2.83
C LEU A 27 1.10 41.74 1.89
N PRO A 28 0.99 42.94 1.29
CA PRO A 28 2.02 43.46 0.39
C PRO A 28 3.42 43.48 1.02
N GLY A 29 4.44 43.22 0.19
CA GLY A 29 5.85 43.13 0.64
C GLY A 29 6.31 41.72 1.01
N GLY A 30 5.40 40.75 1.09
CA GLY A 30 5.71 39.33 1.26
C GLY A 30 6.04 38.59 -0.05
N ARG A 31 6.33 37.29 0.07
CA ARG A 31 6.60 36.39 -1.08
C ARG A 31 5.33 35.79 -1.70
N VAL A 32 4.21 35.84 -0.98
CA VAL A 32 2.92 35.26 -1.39
C VAL A 32 1.95 36.40 -1.67
N PHE A 33 1.20 36.29 -2.77
CA PHE A 33 0.24 37.31 -3.20
C PHE A 33 -1.12 36.69 -3.55
N CYS A 34 -2.13 37.54 -3.70
CA CYS A 34 -3.44 37.13 -4.18
C CYS A 34 -3.46 37.06 -5.72
N PRO A 35 -3.73 35.88 -6.31
CA PRO A 35 -3.79 35.71 -7.77
C PRO A 35 -4.83 36.63 -8.44
N TRP A 36 -5.90 36.98 -7.72
CA TRP A 36 -6.97 37.89 -8.17
C TRP A 36 -6.59 39.38 -8.15
N ARG A 37 -5.31 39.71 -7.93
CA ARG A 37 -4.73 41.07 -8.01
C ARG A 37 -5.33 42.10 -7.03
N ILE A 38 -6.02 41.65 -6.00
CA ILE A 38 -6.48 42.49 -4.89
C ILE A 38 -5.81 41.97 -3.61
N PRO A 39 -4.80 42.68 -3.07
CA PRO A 39 -4.09 42.23 -1.89
C PRO A 39 -4.91 42.44 -0.60
N PRO A 40 -4.61 41.71 0.48
CA PRO A 40 -5.06 42.05 1.83
C PRO A 40 -4.59 43.44 2.23
N GLN A 41 -5.32 44.05 3.17
CA GLN A 41 -4.95 45.30 3.82
C GLN A 41 -4.97 45.08 5.33
N PRO A 42 -4.05 45.69 6.11
CA PRO A 42 -4.16 45.68 7.56
C PRO A 42 -5.50 46.27 8.01
N ILE A 43 -6.12 45.65 9.00
CA ILE A 43 -7.36 46.12 9.60
C ILE A 43 -7.02 47.26 10.56
N THR A 44 -7.66 48.39 10.33
CA THR A 44 -7.49 49.64 11.07
C THR A 44 -8.86 50.20 11.42
N GLU A 45 -8.92 51.12 12.38
CA GLU A 45 -10.18 51.80 12.74
C GLU A 45 -10.86 52.48 11.54
N LEU A 46 -10.08 52.91 10.54
CA LEU A 46 -10.59 53.59 9.35
C LEU A 46 -11.28 52.64 8.35
N ASN A 47 -10.90 51.36 8.31
CA ASN A 47 -11.43 50.41 7.33
C ASN A 47 -12.20 49.23 7.95
N VAL A 48 -12.16 49.04 9.28
CA VAL A 48 -12.71 47.86 9.94
C VAL A 48 -14.19 47.62 9.60
N GLN A 49 -15.00 48.67 9.52
CA GLN A 49 -16.41 48.55 9.13
C GLN A 49 -16.57 47.97 7.72
N GLU A 50 -15.92 48.56 6.72
CA GLU A 50 -15.98 48.08 5.33
C GLU A 50 -15.49 46.64 5.23
N ARG A 51 -14.34 46.34 5.86
CA ARG A 51 -13.72 45.01 5.83
C ARG A 51 -14.56 43.96 6.54
N ALA A 52 -15.14 44.28 7.69
CA ALA A 52 -15.99 43.38 8.46
C ALA A 52 -17.28 43.05 7.71
N LEU A 53 -17.93 44.04 7.09
CA LEU A 53 -19.13 43.82 6.28
C LEU A 53 -18.83 42.96 5.03
N LEU A 54 -17.69 43.19 4.37
CA LEU A 54 -17.25 42.40 3.23
C LEU A 54 -16.99 40.93 3.61
N LEU A 55 -16.33 40.68 4.75
CA LEU A 55 -16.11 39.32 5.25
C LEU A 55 -17.42 38.64 5.68
N LEU A 56 -18.27 39.37 6.40
CA LEU A 56 -19.55 38.87 6.89
C LEU A 56 -20.47 38.48 5.74
N ASP A 57 -20.47 39.22 4.64
CA ASP A 57 -21.18 38.86 3.43
C ASP A 57 -20.72 37.48 2.91
N GLN A 58 -19.42 37.24 2.81
CA GLN A 58 -18.88 35.92 2.41
C GLN A 58 -19.29 34.81 3.37
N TYR A 59 -19.23 35.04 4.68
CA TYR A 59 -19.68 34.08 5.70
C TYR A 59 -21.18 33.76 5.58
N ARG A 60 -22.01 34.78 5.34
CA ARG A 60 -23.46 34.60 5.13
C ARG A 60 -23.76 33.88 3.83
N GLN A 61 -23.00 34.11 2.77
CA GLN A 61 -23.16 33.34 1.53
C GLN A 61 -22.77 31.88 1.74
N LYS A 62 -21.67 31.61 2.45
CA LYS A 62 -21.26 30.24 2.80
C LYS A 62 -22.30 29.54 3.69
N SER A 63 -22.87 30.23 4.67
CA SER A 63 -23.84 29.65 5.61
C SER A 63 -25.12 29.16 4.94
N ARG A 64 -25.52 29.79 3.81
CA ARG A 64 -26.67 29.33 3.00
C ARG A 64 -26.51 27.93 2.43
N LEU A 65 -25.28 27.40 2.35
CA LEU A 65 -25.01 26.03 1.90
C LEU A 65 -25.22 24.98 3.00
N PHE A 66 -25.48 25.40 4.25
CA PHE A 66 -25.62 24.51 5.40
C PHE A 66 -27.00 24.65 6.05
N ARG A 67 -27.44 23.60 6.75
CA ARG A 67 -28.73 23.55 7.44
C ARG A 67 -28.72 24.20 8.83
N SER A 68 -27.58 24.68 9.30
CA SER A 68 -27.38 25.26 10.62
C SER A 68 -26.73 26.63 10.51
N PRO A 69 -27.11 27.61 11.36
CA PRO A 69 -26.43 28.90 11.44
C PRO A 69 -25.03 28.82 12.05
N VAL A 70 -24.62 27.65 12.58
CA VAL A 70 -23.25 27.43 13.07
C VAL A 70 -22.34 27.19 11.87
N LEU A 71 -21.43 28.11 11.62
CA LEU A 71 -20.52 28.07 10.47
C LEU A 71 -19.08 27.74 10.88
N MET A 72 -18.44 26.83 10.16
CA MET A 72 -17.00 26.58 10.25
C MET A 72 -16.29 27.32 9.12
N VAL A 73 -15.25 28.09 9.45
CA VAL A 73 -14.37 28.75 8.48
C VAL A 73 -12.92 28.37 8.82
N PRO A 74 -12.34 27.38 8.11
CA PRO A 74 -10.92 27.11 8.23
C PRO A 74 -10.08 28.34 7.90
N LEU A 75 -8.98 28.52 8.61
CA LEU A 75 -8.01 29.59 8.36
C LEU A 75 -6.63 28.95 8.36
N GLY A 76 -6.13 28.62 7.17
CA GLY A 76 -4.89 27.88 6.98
C GLY A 76 -4.65 27.56 5.51
N ASP A 77 -3.57 26.84 5.26
CA ASP A 77 -3.06 26.41 3.96
C ASP A 77 -1.85 25.48 4.24
N ASP A 78 -1.13 25.06 3.21
CA ASP A 78 0.09 24.26 3.33
C ASP A 78 1.18 24.96 4.16
N PHE A 79 1.69 24.25 5.18
CA PHE A 79 2.80 24.69 6.05
C PHE A 79 2.66 26.14 6.55
N ARG A 80 1.45 26.55 6.93
CA ARG A 80 1.17 27.88 7.52
C ARG A 80 1.47 27.89 9.02
N PHE A 81 1.46 29.09 9.59
CA PHE A 81 1.68 29.39 11.00
C PHE A 81 3.09 29.04 11.47
N VAL A 82 4.09 29.33 10.63
CA VAL A 82 5.51 29.04 10.90
C VAL A 82 6.22 30.21 11.56
N GLU A 83 5.98 31.44 11.08
CA GLU A 83 6.67 32.65 11.54
C GLU A 83 5.83 33.40 12.57
N ALA A 84 6.46 33.95 13.62
CA ALA A 84 5.74 34.72 14.64
C ALA A 84 4.99 35.94 14.06
N SER A 85 5.58 36.62 13.08
CA SER A 85 4.95 37.75 12.40
C SER A 85 3.70 37.35 11.61
N GLU A 86 3.64 36.11 11.12
CA GLU A 86 2.45 35.57 10.48
C GLU A 86 1.34 35.32 11.49
N TRP A 87 1.67 34.72 12.64
CA TRP A 87 0.73 34.56 13.75
C TRP A 87 0.15 35.91 14.17
N ASP A 88 1.00 36.91 14.38
CA ASP A 88 0.58 38.26 14.77
C ASP A 88 -0.31 38.90 13.71
N ALA A 89 0.09 38.83 12.43
CA ALA A 89 -0.69 39.39 11.34
C ALA A 89 -2.06 38.73 11.21
N GLN A 90 -2.17 37.40 11.31
CA GLN A 90 -3.46 36.72 11.25
C GLN A 90 -4.30 37.04 12.49
N PHE A 91 -3.74 36.85 13.69
CA PHE A 91 -4.48 37.01 14.94
C PHE A 91 -4.98 38.44 15.12
N THR A 92 -4.10 39.44 15.04
CA THR A 92 -4.45 40.83 15.36
C THR A 92 -5.48 41.41 14.39
N ASN A 93 -5.40 41.07 13.10
CA ASN A 93 -6.36 41.55 12.12
C ASN A 93 -7.74 40.88 12.27
N TYR A 94 -7.79 39.55 12.48
CA TYR A 94 -9.06 38.87 12.75
C TYR A 94 -9.68 39.28 14.08
N GLN A 95 -8.87 39.53 15.12
CA GLN A 95 -9.38 40.00 16.41
C GLN A 95 -10.10 41.34 16.27
N LYS A 96 -9.55 42.31 15.52
CA LYS A 96 -10.23 43.59 15.22
C LYS A 96 -11.57 43.39 14.50
N LEU A 97 -11.64 42.43 13.57
CA LEU A 97 -12.90 42.11 12.88
C LEU A 97 -13.92 41.47 13.83
N PHE A 98 -13.49 40.60 14.73
CA PHE A 98 -14.35 39.98 15.74
C PHE A 98 -14.83 40.99 16.78
N ASP A 99 -13.95 41.86 17.26
CA ASP A 99 -14.29 42.96 18.17
C ASP A 99 -15.34 43.89 17.53
N TYR A 100 -15.18 44.20 16.24
CA TYR A 100 -16.18 44.97 15.50
C TYR A 100 -17.54 44.26 15.47
N PHE A 101 -17.58 42.94 15.21
CA PHE A 101 -18.83 42.18 15.24
C PHE A 101 -19.50 42.17 16.63
N ASP A 102 -18.73 42.00 17.70
CA ASP A 102 -19.25 42.01 19.07
C ASP A 102 -19.81 43.40 19.46
N GLN A 103 -19.26 44.48 18.91
CA GLN A 103 -19.73 45.86 19.12
C GLN A 103 -20.97 46.21 18.30
N HIS A 104 -21.31 45.43 17.26
CA HIS A 104 -22.39 45.71 16.31
C HIS A 104 -23.45 44.58 16.33
N PRO A 105 -24.26 44.48 17.40
CA PRO A 105 -25.22 43.39 17.59
C PRO A 105 -26.31 43.32 16.51
N GLU A 106 -26.58 44.42 15.80
CA GLU A 106 -27.48 44.48 14.65
C GLU A 106 -27.01 43.64 13.46
N LEU A 107 -25.73 43.23 13.43
CA LEU A 107 -25.20 42.31 12.43
C LEU A 107 -25.56 40.85 12.70
N HIS A 108 -26.13 40.54 13.87
CA HIS A 108 -26.60 39.20 14.25
C HIS A 108 -25.57 38.08 13.99
N VAL A 109 -24.31 38.36 14.28
CA VAL A 109 -23.18 37.43 14.12
C VAL A 109 -22.39 37.36 15.41
N LYS A 110 -21.86 36.17 15.70
CA LYS A 110 -20.83 35.97 16.72
C LYS A 110 -19.71 35.17 16.08
N ALA A 111 -18.54 35.80 15.92
CA ALA A 111 -17.36 35.15 15.36
C ALA A 111 -16.28 35.06 16.43
N ARG A 112 -15.53 33.96 16.43
CA ARG A 112 -14.40 33.73 17.33
C ARG A 112 -13.47 32.69 16.71
N PHE A 113 -12.22 32.68 17.14
CA PHE A 113 -11.37 31.51 16.95
C PHE A 113 -11.97 30.31 17.70
N GLY A 114 -11.83 29.13 17.11
CA GLY A 114 -12.38 27.90 17.67
C GLY A 114 -11.74 26.67 17.04
N THR A 115 -11.95 25.54 17.69
CA THR A 115 -11.48 24.23 17.21
C THR A 115 -12.56 23.51 16.41
N LEU A 116 -12.19 22.43 15.71
CA LEU A 116 -13.18 21.53 15.10
C LEU A 116 -14.16 20.97 16.14
N SER A 117 -13.68 20.74 17.37
CA SER A 117 -14.52 20.25 18.47
C SER A 117 -15.55 21.28 18.91
N ASP A 118 -15.19 22.57 18.97
CA ASP A 118 -16.13 23.67 19.23
C ASP A 118 -17.24 23.73 18.18
N TYR A 119 -16.86 23.62 16.90
CA TYR A 119 -17.81 23.63 15.79
C TYR A 119 -18.81 22.48 15.88
N PHE A 120 -18.34 21.24 16.00
CA PHE A 120 -19.23 20.08 16.06
C PHE A 120 -20.08 20.06 17.35
N SER A 121 -19.55 20.56 18.47
CA SER A 121 -20.31 20.71 19.71
C SER A 121 -21.42 21.77 19.60
N ALA A 122 -21.15 22.90 18.94
CA ALA A 122 -22.16 23.93 18.68
C ALA A 122 -23.20 23.45 17.65
N LEU A 123 -22.76 22.77 16.58
CA LEU A 123 -23.64 22.21 15.56
C LEU A 123 -24.58 21.16 16.16
N SER A 124 -24.06 20.21 16.94
CA SER A 124 -24.86 19.16 17.57
C SER A 124 -25.94 19.74 18.48
N ARG A 125 -25.59 20.71 19.35
CA ARG A 125 -26.56 21.43 20.18
C ARG A 125 -27.62 22.17 19.35
N ARG A 126 -27.21 22.81 18.26
CA ARG A 126 -28.14 23.54 17.39
C ARG A 126 -29.11 22.62 16.65
N VAL A 127 -28.61 21.50 16.14
CA VAL A 127 -29.43 20.48 15.46
C VAL A 127 -30.45 19.89 16.43
N ALA A 128 -30.01 19.53 17.65
CA ALA A 128 -30.89 19.00 18.70
C ALA A 128 -31.98 20.00 19.12
N THR A 129 -31.60 21.26 19.39
CA THR A 129 -32.57 22.30 19.82
C THR A 129 -33.55 22.70 18.72
N ALA A 130 -33.14 22.65 17.44
CA ALA A 130 -34.00 22.96 16.32
C ALA A 130 -34.94 21.80 15.92
N GLY A 131 -34.76 20.59 16.48
CA GLY A 131 -35.47 19.40 16.03
C GLY A 131 -35.16 19.02 14.57
N SER A 132 -34.05 19.51 14.02
CA SER A 132 -33.67 19.31 12.62
C SER A 132 -33.04 17.93 12.43
N THR A 133 -33.31 17.29 11.29
CA THR A 133 -32.63 16.07 10.88
C THR A 133 -31.61 16.35 9.76
N LEU A 134 -30.45 15.70 9.87
CA LEU A 134 -29.44 15.70 8.82
C LEU A 134 -29.71 14.56 7.83
N PRO A 135 -29.40 14.74 6.54
CA PRO A 135 -29.61 13.69 5.56
C PRO A 135 -28.66 12.51 5.81
N THR A 136 -29.15 11.29 5.54
CA THR A 136 -28.30 10.10 5.50
C THR A 136 -27.73 9.93 4.10
N VAL A 137 -26.42 9.73 4.00
CA VAL A 137 -25.71 9.49 2.74
C VAL A 137 -25.01 8.13 2.84
N ARG A 138 -25.00 7.36 1.74
CA ARG A 138 -24.31 6.07 1.61
C ARG A 138 -23.54 6.04 0.29
N GLY A 139 -22.36 5.42 0.29
CA GLY A 139 -21.45 5.37 -0.86
C GLY A 139 -20.05 5.86 -0.49
N ASP A 140 -19.24 6.13 -1.49
CA ASP A 140 -17.93 6.76 -1.38
C ASP A 140 -17.87 8.10 -2.13
N PHE A 141 -16.68 8.68 -2.22
CA PHE A 141 -16.42 9.92 -2.93
C PHE A 141 -15.31 9.74 -3.98
N PHE A 142 -15.28 8.57 -4.63
CA PHE A 142 -14.38 8.30 -5.74
C PHE A 142 -15.14 8.24 -7.08
N THR A 143 -14.52 8.63 -8.20
CA THR A 143 -13.18 9.21 -8.33
C THR A 143 -13.24 10.73 -8.20
N TYR A 144 -12.35 11.32 -7.40
CA TYR A 144 -12.26 12.78 -7.23
C TYR A 144 -11.84 13.49 -8.54
N ALA A 145 -12.47 14.62 -8.83
CA ALA A 145 -12.03 15.58 -9.83
C ALA A 145 -12.13 16.99 -9.24
N ASP A 146 -11.04 17.74 -9.30
CA ASP A 146 -10.97 19.12 -8.81
C ASP A 146 -11.56 20.11 -9.81
N ARG A 147 -11.36 19.86 -11.11
CA ARG A 147 -11.96 20.63 -12.20
C ARG A 147 -12.24 19.76 -13.43
N ASP A 148 -13.20 20.20 -14.24
CA ASP A 148 -13.43 19.68 -15.59
C ASP A 148 -13.43 18.13 -15.67
N ASP A 149 -12.52 17.56 -16.48
CA ASP A 149 -12.30 16.12 -16.64
C ASP A 149 -11.02 15.62 -15.93
N HIS A 150 -10.51 16.38 -14.96
CA HIS A 150 -9.29 16.07 -14.23
C HIS A 150 -9.54 15.04 -13.14
N TYR A 151 -9.80 13.78 -13.52
CA TYR A 151 -9.99 12.71 -12.56
C TYR A 151 -8.66 12.24 -11.96
N TRP A 152 -8.59 12.23 -10.63
CA TRP A 152 -7.43 11.81 -9.85
C TRP A 152 -7.43 10.29 -9.69
N SER A 153 -7.35 9.56 -10.81
CA SER A 153 -7.24 8.10 -10.81
C SER A 153 -5.84 7.60 -11.18
N GLY A 154 -4.93 8.48 -11.59
CA GLY A 154 -3.54 8.12 -11.90
C GLY A 154 -2.82 7.55 -10.67
N TYR A 155 -3.02 8.19 -9.51
CA TYR A 155 -2.34 7.80 -8.27
C TYR A 155 -2.78 6.43 -7.74
N PHE A 156 -3.88 5.85 -8.26
CA PHE A 156 -4.25 4.47 -7.97
C PHE A 156 -3.16 3.48 -8.41
N THR A 157 -2.38 3.83 -9.43
CA THR A 157 -1.33 2.97 -10.01
C THR A 157 0.08 3.54 -9.87
N SER A 158 0.25 4.87 -9.75
CA SER A 158 1.57 5.51 -9.70
C SER A 158 2.53 4.86 -8.69
N ARG A 159 3.76 4.60 -9.12
CA ARG A 159 4.82 3.97 -8.30
C ARG A 159 4.39 2.62 -7.68
N PRO A 160 3.97 1.64 -8.50
CA PRO A 160 3.36 0.40 -8.02
C PRO A 160 4.31 -0.48 -7.21
N PHE A 161 5.62 -0.37 -7.42
CA PHE A 161 6.63 -1.07 -6.62
C PHE A 161 6.47 -0.78 -5.12
N TYR A 162 6.33 0.49 -4.75
CA TYR A 162 6.19 0.88 -3.34
C TYR A 162 4.81 0.54 -2.77
N LYS A 163 3.75 0.53 -3.59
CA LYS A 163 2.43 0.01 -3.20
C LYS A 163 2.48 -1.50 -2.89
N ARG A 164 3.30 -2.27 -3.61
CA ARG A 164 3.56 -3.69 -3.26
C ARG A 164 4.37 -3.79 -1.98
N LEU A 165 5.42 -2.98 -1.84
CA LEU A 165 6.28 -2.96 -0.66
C LEU A 165 5.50 -2.64 0.63
N ASP A 166 4.52 -1.73 0.55
CA ASP A 166 3.55 -1.43 1.62
C ASP A 166 2.82 -2.68 2.11
N ARG A 167 2.20 -3.46 1.19
CA ARG A 167 1.52 -4.71 1.52
C ARG A 167 2.47 -5.76 2.10
N THR A 168 3.70 -5.81 1.61
CA THR A 168 4.74 -6.71 2.16
C THR A 168 5.08 -6.31 3.59
N LEU A 169 5.34 -5.02 3.86
CA LEU A 169 5.61 -4.56 5.22
C LEU A 169 4.42 -4.79 6.15
N GLU A 170 3.20 -4.50 5.70
CA GLU A 170 1.96 -4.73 6.45
C GLU A 170 1.82 -6.20 6.89
N ALA A 171 1.96 -7.14 5.94
CA ALA A 171 1.87 -8.57 6.21
C ALA A 171 3.00 -9.05 7.15
N THR A 172 4.24 -8.62 6.89
CA THR A 172 5.39 -8.95 7.74
C THR A 172 5.20 -8.41 9.16
N LEU A 173 4.79 -7.15 9.30
CA LEU A 173 4.56 -6.52 10.61
C LEU A 173 3.51 -7.28 11.41
N ARG A 174 2.35 -7.60 10.82
CA ARG A 174 1.31 -8.41 11.47
C ARG A 174 1.87 -9.75 11.96
N ALA A 175 2.56 -10.48 11.08
CA ALA A 175 3.12 -11.79 11.42
C ALA A 175 4.15 -11.68 12.55
N THR A 176 5.05 -10.69 12.48
CA THR A 176 6.08 -10.46 13.48
C THR A 176 5.48 -10.10 14.84
N GLU A 177 4.48 -9.22 14.89
CA GLU A 177 3.83 -8.85 16.15
C GLU A 177 3.18 -10.05 16.83
N ILE A 178 2.45 -10.87 16.08
CA ILE A 178 1.83 -12.09 16.58
C ILE A 178 2.90 -13.04 17.13
N LEU A 179 3.91 -13.37 16.33
CA LEU A 179 4.94 -14.33 16.74
C LEU A 179 5.74 -13.83 17.94
N PHE A 180 6.05 -12.53 17.98
CA PHE A 180 6.74 -11.91 19.10
C PHE A 180 5.89 -11.94 20.38
N SER A 181 4.59 -11.64 20.29
CA SER A 181 3.67 -11.75 21.42
C SER A 181 3.56 -13.17 21.97
N LEU A 182 3.43 -14.16 21.08
CA LEU A 182 3.41 -15.58 21.46
C LEU A 182 4.73 -16.00 22.12
N THR A 183 5.86 -15.54 21.59
CA THR A 183 7.20 -15.78 22.15
C THR A 183 7.32 -15.25 23.58
N LEU A 184 6.92 -13.99 23.82
CA LEU A 184 6.95 -13.41 25.15
C LEU A 184 6.02 -14.14 26.13
N ALA A 185 4.85 -14.58 25.67
CA ALA A 185 3.92 -15.35 26.49
C ALA A 185 4.52 -16.73 26.88
N GLU A 186 5.14 -17.41 25.91
CA GLU A 186 5.79 -18.70 26.13
C GLU A 186 6.96 -18.57 27.12
N MET A 187 7.83 -17.57 26.96
CA MET A 187 8.93 -17.30 27.90
C MET A 187 8.45 -17.09 29.34
N ARG A 188 7.42 -16.26 29.52
CA ARG A 188 6.85 -15.97 30.85
C ARG A 188 6.25 -17.20 31.49
N ARG A 189 5.63 -18.06 30.68
CA ARG A 189 5.11 -19.36 31.12
C ARG A 189 6.24 -20.31 31.52
N PHE A 190 7.33 -20.35 30.74
CA PHE A 190 8.47 -21.23 30.98
C PHE A 190 9.24 -20.86 32.26
N TYR A 191 9.59 -19.59 32.46
CA TYR A 191 10.36 -19.16 33.64
C TYR A 191 9.50 -18.86 34.88
N GLY A 192 8.20 -18.62 34.71
CA GLY A 192 7.32 -18.13 35.77
C GLY A 192 7.61 -16.68 36.20
N GLY A 193 6.70 -16.11 37.00
CA GLY A 193 6.89 -14.78 37.60
C GLY A 193 7.06 -13.62 36.62
N GLY A 194 6.61 -13.77 35.37
CA GLY A 194 6.71 -12.73 34.34
C GLY A 194 8.12 -12.50 33.78
N ARG A 195 9.07 -13.38 34.08
CA ARG A 195 10.48 -13.27 33.63
C ARG A 195 10.62 -13.64 32.16
N LEU A 196 11.59 -13.00 31.49
CA LEU A 196 12.01 -13.33 30.12
C LEU A 196 13.40 -13.99 30.17
N ALA A 197 13.78 -14.68 29.09
CA ALA A 197 15.15 -15.15 28.93
C ALA A 197 16.12 -13.95 28.98
N ALA A 198 17.18 -14.05 29.79
CA ALA A 198 18.10 -12.93 30.02
C ALA A 198 18.75 -12.42 28.72
N ASP A 199 19.07 -13.33 27.81
CA ASP A 199 19.72 -13.03 26.54
C ASP A 199 18.73 -12.67 25.42
N PHE A 200 17.41 -12.76 25.64
CA PHE A 200 16.43 -12.38 24.62
C PHE A 200 16.27 -10.86 24.58
N PRO A 201 16.57 -10.19 23.45
CA PRO A 201 16.64 -8.73 23.39
C PRO A 201 15.23 -8.11 23.20
N ALA A 202 14.30 -8.39 24.11
CA ALA A 202 12.89 -8.00 24.02
C ALA A 202 12.69 -6.50 23.81
N ARG A 203 13.48 -5.67 24.49
CA ARG A 203 13.39 -4.20 24.39
C ARG A 203 13.82 -3.69 23.01
N GLU A 204 14.90 -4.25 22.47
CA GLU A 204 15.39 -3.92 21.13
C GLU A 204 14.36 -4.36 20.07
N HIS A 205 13.86 -5.59 20.18
CA HIS A 205 12.84 -6.11 19.27
C HIS A 205 11.53 -5.32 19.31
N PHE A 206 11.09 -4.88 20.49
CA PHE A 206 9.95 -3.98 20.61
C PHE A 206 10.23 -2.61 19.96
N GLY A 207 11.47 -2.12 20.04
CA GLY A 207 11.93 -0.94 19.31
C GLY A 207 11.83 -1.14 17.79
N ARG A 208 12.32 -2.28 17.27
CA ARG A 208 12.21 -2.65 15.84
C ARG A 208 10.76 -2.74 15.37
N LEU A 209 9.87 -3.35 16.15
CA LEU A 209 8.42 -3.37 15.89
C LEU A 209 7.84 -1.94 15.84
N THR A 210 8.23 -1.08 16.78
CA THR A 210 7.76 0.31 16.84
C THR A 210 8.23 1.11 15.63
N THR A 211 9.48 0.91 15.18
CA THR A 211 9.97 1.50 13.93
C THR A 211 9.15 1.02 12.74
N GLY A 212 8.88 -0.29 12.64
CA GLY A 212 8.04 -0.85 11.57
C GLY A 212 6.63 -0.24 11.52
N ARG A 213 5.96 -0.11 12.68
CA ARG A 213 4.65 0.56 12.78
C ARG A 213 4.71 2.02 12.31
N ARG A 214 5.73 2.76 12.72
CA ARG A 214 5.90 4.19 12.38
C ARG A 214 6.17 4.38 10.89
N SER A 215 7.04 3.55 10.31
CA SER A 215 7.35 3.58 8.88
C SER A 215 6.12 3.26 8.03
N LEU A 216 5.38 2.21 8.39
CA LEU A 216 4.12 1.87 7.71
C LEU A 216 3.09 3.00 7.82
N ALA A 217 2.90 3.55 9.02
CA ALA A 217 1.97 4.65 9.27
C ALA A 217 2.35 5.93 8.52
N LEU A 218 3.63 6.28 8.48
CA LEU A 218 4.12 7.41 7.69
C LEU A 218 3.88 7.18 6.20
N PHE A 219 4.05 5.95 5.71
CA PHE A 219 3.79 5.63 4.31
C PHE A 219 2.30 5.67 3.94
N GLN A 220 1.38 5.62 4.91
CA GLN A 220 -0.05 5.89 4.66
C GLN A 220 -0.35 7.36 4.40
N HIS A 221 0.65 8.26 4.52
CA HIS A 221 0.53 9.65 4.10
C HIS A 221 0.03 9.73 2.65
N HIS A 222 -0.83 10.71 2.36
CA HIS A 222 -1.52 10.82 1.08
C HIS A 222 -0.63 11.27 -0.08
N ASP A 223 0.66 11.54 0.15
CA ASP A 223 1.68 11.68 -0.91
C ASP A 223 2.66 10.50 -1.00
N ALA A 224 2.57 9.56 -0.06
CA ALA A 224 3.46 8.42 0.06
C ALA A 224 2.89 7.21 -0.68
N VAL A 225 1.90 6.50 -0.09
CA VAL A 225 1.25 5.32 -0.71
C VAL A 225 0.61 5.64 -2.06
N THR A 226 0.18 6.88 -2.27
CA THR A 226 -0.38 7.37 -3.54
C THR A 226 0.69 7.48 -4.64
N GLY A 227 1.96 7.59 -4.28
CA GLY A 227 3.08 7.70 -5.23
C GLY A 227 3.23 9.09 -5.85
N THR A 228 2.75 10.13 -5.17
CA THR A 228 2.68 11.50 -5.70
C THR A 228 3.76 12.45 -5.14
N ALA A 229 4.60 11.96 -4.22
CA ALA A 229 5.79 12.69 -3.78
C ALA A 229 6.90 12.74 -4.85
N ARG A 230 7.85 13.67 -4.65
CA ARG A 230 9.07 13.79 -5.47
C ARG A 230 9.97 12.57 -5.29
N ASP A 231 10.83 12.29 -6.29
CA ASP A 231 11.61 11.05 -6.33
C ASP A 231 12.48 10.81 -5.09
N HIS A 232 13.21 11.82 -4.62
CA HIS A 232 14.05 11.67 -3.41
C HIS A 232 13.23 11.37 -2.14
N VAL A 233 12.00 11.86 -2.04
CA VAL A 233 11.09 11.56 -0.92
C VAL A 233 10.59 10.11 -1.02
N VAL A 234 10.31 9.64 -2.23
CA VAL A 234 9.93 8.25 -2.50
C VAL A 234 11.07 7.30 -2.18
N VAL A 235 12.32 7.67 -2.49
CA VAL A 235 13.51 6.90 -2.09
C VAL A 235 13.62 6.84 -0.56
N ASP A 236 13.38 7.94 0.17
CA ASP A 236 13.34 7.93 1.64
C ASP A 236 12.25 6.98 2.17
N TYR A 237 11.03 7.03 1.62
CA TYR A 237 10.00 6.06 1.96
C TYR A 237 10.43 4.62 1.68
N GLY A 238 11.01 4.36 0.50
CA GLY A 238 11.53 3.06 0.11
C GLY A 238 12.53 2.50 1.12
N ASN A 239 13.52 3.30 1.50
CA ASN A 239 14.53 2.92 2.48
C ASN A 239 13.90 2.60 3.84
N ARG A 240 12.99 3.45 4.33
CA ARG A 240 12.28 3.21 5.59
C ARG A 240 11.47 1.92 5.58
N LEU A 241 10.73 1.65 4.51
CA LEU A 241 9.94 0.44 4.36
C LEU A 241 10.85 -0.80 4.34
N PHE A 242 11.91 -0.76 3.54
CA PHE A 242 12.86 -1.86 3.39
C PHE A 242 13.62 -2.16 4.69
N GLU A 243 14.18 -1.15 5.34
CA GLU A 243 14.84 -1.28 6.64
C GLU A 243 13.89 -1.84 7.70
N SER A 244 12.61 -1.43 7.66
CA SER A 244 11.60 -1.95 8.57
C SER A 244 11.34 -3.44 8.35
N ILE A 245 11.25 -3.90 7.09
CA ILE A 245 11.12 -5.33 6.76
C ILE A 245 12.32 -6.12 7.30
N LEU A 246 13.55 -5.64 7.08
CA LEU A 246 14.76 -6.30 7.60
C LEU A 246 14.78 -6.36 9.13
N ASN A 247 14.38 -5.28 9.79
CA ASN A 247 14.27 -5.23 11.23
C ASN A 247 13.25 -6.24 11.77
N LEU A 248 12.09 -6.36 11.12
CA LEU A 248 11.03 -7.30 11.48
C LEU A 248 11.42 -8.75 11.21
N HIS A 249 12.21 -9.01 10.17
CA HIS A 249 12.81 -10.32 9.92
C HIS A 249 13.69 -10.76 11.09
N ALA A 250 14.55 -9.89 11.61
CA ALA A 250 15.37 -10.23 12.77
C ALA A 250 14.53 -10.56 14.02
N VAL A 251 13.42 -9.85 14.22
CA VAL A 251 12.48 -10.16 15.32
C VAL A 251 11.82 -11.51 15.10
N LEU A 252 11.36 -11.83 13.87
CA LEU A 252 10.80 -13.14 13.51
C LEU A 252 11.80 -14.26 13.77
N GLN A 253 13.05 -14.10 13.31
CA GLN A 253 14.11 -15.08 13.45
C GLN A 253 14.41 -15.36 14.93
N SER A 254 14.56 -14.31 15.73
CA SER A 254 14.82 -14.44 17.17
C SER A 254 13.65 -15.08 17.91
N SER A 255 12.42 -14.74 17.53
CA SER A 255 11.18 -15.31 18.08
C SER A 255 11.03 -16.79 17.73
N ALA A 256 11.23 -17.14 16.45
CA ALA A 256 11.21 -18.51 15.96
C ALA A 256 12.30 -19.37 16.60
N HIS A 257 13.52 -18.84 16.75
CA HIS A 257 14.62 -19.53 17.43
C HIS A 257 14.21 -19.92 18.85
N TRP A 258 13.69 -18.97 19.64
CA TRP A 258 13.20 -19.30 20.98
C TRP A 258 12.09 -20.36 20.93
N LEU A 259 11.06 -20.19 20.09
CA LEU A 259 9.91 -21.08 20.06
C LEU A 259 10.27 -22.51 19.64
N LEU A 260 11.16 -22.67 18.66
CA LEU A 260 11.54 -23.98 18.10
C LEU A 260 12.63 -24.71 18.90
N LEU A 261 13.40 -24.01 19.72
CA LEU A 261 14.46 -24.63 20.51
C LEU A 261 13.86 -25.58 21.56
N LEU A 262 14.21 -26.87 21.50
CA LEU A 262 13.71 -27.87 22.45
C LEU A 262 14.29 -27.65 23.85
N ASP A 263 15.61 -27.45 23.92
CA ASP A 263 16.32 -27.13 25.16
C ASP A 263 16.52 -25.62 25.29
N LYS A 264 15.61 -24.96 26.01
CA LYS A 264 15.66 -23.49 26.22
C LYS A 264 16.93 -23.01 26.91
N SER A 265 17.68 -23.88 27.60
CA SER A 265 18.94 -23.50 28.25
C SER A 265 20.06 -23.18 27.26
N GLN A 266 19.93 -23.66 26.01
CA GLN A 266 20.88 -23.41 24.93
C GLN A 266 20.55 -22.14 24.14
N TYR A 267 19.50 -21.41 24.52
CA TYR A 267 19.18 -20.16 23.83
C TYR A 267 20.31 -19.16 24.02
N HIS A 268 20.90 -18.74 22.91
CA HIS A 268 21.88 -17.68 22.88
C HIS A 268 21.55 -16.73 21.72
N HIS A 269 21.54 -15.43 22.02
CA HIS A 269 21.31 -14.41 21.02
C HIS A 269 22.64 -13.93 20.44
N ASP A 270 22.92 -14.34 19.20
CA ASP A 270 24.06 -13.89 18.41
C ASP A 270 23.59 -13.39 17.04
N GLN A 271 23.63 -12.07 16.83
CA GLN A 271 23.26 -11.46 15.54
C GLN A 271 24.30 -11.71 14.44
N SER A 272 25.54 -12.04 14.80
CA SER A 272 26.60 -12.34 13.82
C SER A 272 26.45 -13.73 13.20
N LYS A 273 25.69 -14.62 13.85
CA LYS A 273 25.38 -15.98 13.40
C LYS A 273 23.88 -16.24 13.52
N PRO A 274 23.07 -15.70 12.60
CA PRO A 274 21.62 -15.86 12.68
C PRO A 274 21.24 -17.35 12.61
N PHE A 275 20.34 -17.77 13.51
CA PHE A 275 19.84 -19.15 13.58
C PHE A 275 19.14 -19.61 12.29
N MET A 276 18.52 -18.68 11.57
CA MET A 276 17.82 -18.92 10.31
C MET A 276 17.96 -17.73 9.37
N GLN A 277 17.82 -17.97 8.07
CA GLN A 277 17.75 -16.93 7.04
C GLN A 277 16.32 -16.82 6.51
N MET A 278 15.81 -15.60 6.34
CA MET A 278 14.50 -15.39 5.74
C MET A 278 14.59 -15.54 4.22
N VAL A 279 13.70 -16.34 3.65
CA VAL A 279 13.58 -16.47 2.19
C VAL A 279 12.46 -15.54 1.73
N THR A 280 12.79 -14.47 1.01
CA THR A 280 11.79 -13.55 0.43
C THR A 280 11.58 -13.84 -1.05
N PHE A 281 10.32 -14.08 -1.44
CA PHE A 281 9.95 -14.54 -2.78
C PHE A 281 9.76 -13.41 -3.80
N ASP A 282 9.58 -12.15 -3.39
CA ASP A 282 8.85 -11.18 -4.25
C ASP A 282 9.54 -9.86 -4.61
N LEU A 283 10.60 -9.43 -3.93
CA LEU A 283 11.06 -8.02 -4.09
C LEU A 283 12.26 -7.84 -5.02
N LEU A 284 13.07 -8.87 -5.28
CA LEU A 284 14.34 -8.70 -5.99
C LEU A 284 14.72 -9.85 -6.96
N PHE A 285 13.85 -10.84 -7.20
CA PHE A 285 14.18 -12.05 -8.00
C PHE A 285 15.46 -12.80 -7.56
N THR A 286 16.03 -12.46 -6.41
CA THR A 286 17.18 -13.12 -5.81
C THR A 286 16.68 -14.13 -4.78
N PHE A 287 16.80 -15.41 -5.12
CA PHE A 287 16.52 -16.51 -4.22
C PHE A 287 17.81 -16.98 -3.55
N ASP A 288 17.75 -17.20 -2.24
CA ASP A 288 18.80 -17.94 -1.56
C ASP A 288 18.67 -19.43 -1.91
N LEU A 289 19.69 -19.98 -2.56
CA LEU A 289 19.74 -21.38 -2.94
C LEU A 289 20.00 -22.26 -1.72
N LEU A 290 19.11 -23.21 -1.42
CA LEU A 290 19.35 -24.22 -0.40
C LEU A 290 20.28 -25.31 -0.94
N TYR A 291 21.53 -25.29 -0.49
CA TYR A 291 22.51 -26.33 -0.79
C TYR A 291 22.29 -27.59 0.05
N LEU A 292 22.03 -28.72 -0.61
CA LEU A 292 21.67 -30.01 -0.01
C LEU A 292 22.79 -31.06 -0.01
N MET A 293 23.99 -30.70 -0.49
CA MET A 293 25.08 -31.65 -0.78
C MET A 293 25.32 -32.73 0.29
N TYR A 294 25.28 -32.41 1.60
CA TYR A 294 25.50 -33.39 2.67
C TYR A 294 24.74 -33.12 3.98
N ILE A 295 23.84 -32.13 4.01
CA ILE A 295 23.23 -31.64 5.25
C ILE A 295 21.72 -31.53 5.06
N LEU A 296 20.97 -32.04 6.04
CA LEU A 296 19.55 -31.82 6.15
C LEU A 296 19.27 -30.33 6.39
N ARG A 297 18.42 -29.74 5.56
CA ARG A 297 18.00 -28.33 5.70
C ARG A 297 16.61 -28.26 6.28
N SER A 298 16.38 -27.29 7.16
CA SER A 298 15.08 -27.03 7.75
C SER A 298 14.44 -25.81 7.10
N VAL A 299 13.21 -25.98 6.63
CA VAL A 299 12.35 -24.90 6.14
C VAL A 299 11.27 -24.67 7.18
N MET A 300 11.18 -23.43 7.68
CA MET A 300 10.24 -23.05 8.74
C MET A 300 9.16 -22.17 8.12
N VAL A 301 7.89 -22.50 8.36
CA VAL A 301 6.75 -21.79 7.78
C VAL A 301 5.83 -21.35 8.91
N PHE A 302 5.58 -20.05 9.00
CA PHE A 302 4.67 -19.48 9.98
C PHE A 302 3.34 -19.11 9.32
N ASN A 303 2.23 -19.58 9.88
CA ASN A 303 0.90 -19.13 9.51
C ASN A 303 0.42 -18.05 10.49
N PRO A 304 0.37 -16.77 10.09
CA PRO A 304 -0.08 -15.69 10.96
C PRO A 304 -1.61 -15.54 11.01
N THR A 305 -2.37 -16.49 10.45
CA THR A 305 -3.84 -16.46 10.43
C THR A 305 -4.44 -17.38 11.49
N GLU A 306 -5.67 -17.10 11.87
CA GLU A 306 -6.43 -17.86 12.87
C GLU A 306 -7.13 -19.09 12.24
N GLN A 307 -6.78 -19.46 11.02
CA GLN A 307 -7.41 -20.53 10.25
C GLN A 307 -6.39 -21.57 9.78
N LEU A 308 -6.82 -22.82 9.69
CA LEU A 308 -6.05 -23.88 9.04
C LEU A 308 -5.92 -23.54 7.56
N GLN A 309 -4.69 -23.44 7.07
CA GLN A 309 -4.41 -23.14 5.67
C GLN A 309 -3.67 -24.30 5.02
N THR A 310 -4.07 -24.65 3.80
CA THR A 310 -3.24 -25.46 2.91
C THR A 310 -2.64 -24.53 1.86
N SER A 311 -1.31 -24.50 1.77
CA SER A 311 -0.61 -23.63 0.82
C SER A 311 0.54 -24.38 0.15
N VAL A 312 0.90 -23.95 -1.05
CA VAL A 312 2.14 -24.37 -1.69
C VAL A 312 3.27 -23.52 -1.13
N VAL A 313 4.35 -24.19 -0.69
CA VAL A 313 5.58 -23.55 -0.26
C VAL A 313 6.64 -23.81 -1.33
N SER A 314 7.29 -22.74 -1.79
CA SER A 314 8.28 -22.77 -2.86
C SER A 314 9.64 -22.33 -2.34
N VAL A 315 10.68 -23.14 -2.58
CA VAL A 315 12.08 -22.85 -2.22
C VAL A 315 13.01 -23.27 -3.36
N LEU A 316 14.18 -22.63 -3.48
CA LEU A 316 15.20 -23.07 -4.46
C LEU A 316 16.17 -24.07 -3.85
N VAL A 317 16.49 -25.12 -4.60
CA VAL A 317 17.41 -26.19 -4.20
C VAL A 317 18.45 -26.46 -5.30
N ASP A 318 19.63 -26.95 -4.91
CA ASP A 318 20.75 -27.30 -5.80
C ASP A 318 20.64 -28.71 -6.43
N SER A 319 19.56 -29.43 -6.13
CA SER A 319 19.35 -30.80 -6.61
C SER A 319 17.91 -31.06 -7.04
N PRO A 320 17.68 -31.81 -8.14
CA PRO A 320 16.34 -32.18 -8.57
C PRO A 320 15.80 -33.43 -7.87
N ASP A 321 16.63 -34.10 -7.05
CA ASP A 321 16.28 -35.34 -6.37
C ASP A 321 16.24 -35.07 -4.87
N VAL A 322 15.05 -34.65 -4.40
CA VAL A 322 14.83 -34.17 -3.03
C VAL A 322 13.64 -34.87 -2.38
N ARG A 323 13.71 -34.96 -1.05
CA ARG A 323 12.61 -35.43 -0.21
C ARG A 323 12.28 -34.34 0.80
N VAL A 324 10.97 -34.14 1.01
CA VAL A 324 10.45 -33.25 2.04
C VAL A 324 9.65 -34.08 3.04
N ILE A 325 9.93 -33.91 4.33
CA ILE A 325 9.15 -34.50 5.42
C ILE A 325 8.74 -33.42 6.43
N ALA A 326 7.58 -33.58 7.06
CA ALA A 326 7.22 -32.82 8.24
C ALA A 326 8.13 -33.25 9.41
N ALA A 327 8.81 -32.29 10.05
CA ALA A 327 9.81 -32.60 11.07
C ALA A 327 9.22 -33.30 12.30
N GLU A 328 8.01 -32.88 12.72
CA GLU A 328 7.35 -33.40 13.92
C GLU A 328 6.83 -34.84 13.76
N THR A 329 6.24 -35.15 12.61
CA THR A 329 5.55 -36.43 12.38
C THR A 329 6.35 -37.41 11.52
N GLY A 330 7.39 -36.95 10.84
CA GLY A 330 8.11 -37.72 9.83
C GLY A 330 7.30 -37.98 8.55
N ARG A 331 6.09 -37.42 8.42
CA ARG A 331 5.20 -37.63 7.28
C ARG A 331 5.84 -37.06 6.00
N PRO A 332 5.94 -37.85 4.91
CA PRO A 332 6.36 -37.34 3.61
C PRO A 332 5.37 -36.31 3.05
N MET A 333 5.89 -35.21 2.51
CA MET A 333 5.09 -34.18 1.85
C MET A 333 5.02 -34.42 0.35
N ALA A 334 3.85 -34.15 -0.25
CA ALA A 334 3.72 -34.13 -1.70
C ALA A 334 4.54 -32.96 -2.24
N ALA A 335 5.56 -33.28 -3.04
CA ALA A 335 6.53 -32.32 -3.55
C ALA A 335 6.68 -32.45 -5.07
N GLN A 336 7.14 -31.37 -5.70
CA GLN A 336 7.41 -31.29 -7.13
C GLN A 336 8.64 -30.45 -7.39
N ILE A 337 9.39 -30.83 -8.44
CA ILE A 337 10.55 -30.09 -8.91
C ILE A 337 10.27 -29.43 -10.25
N SER A 338 10.52 -28.13 -10.30
CA SER A 338 10.38 -27.27 -11.47
C SER A 338 11.74 -26.65 -11.84
N ALA A 339 11.99 -26.42 -13.12
CA ALA A 339 13.11 -25.65 -13.62
C ALA A 339 12.97 -24.17 -13.21
N VAL A 340 14.08 -23.56 -12.83
CA VAL A 340 14.18 -22.10 -12.64
C VAL A 340 14.55 -21.48 -13.99
N TRP A 341 13.84 -20.43 -14.40
CA TRP A 341 14.08 -19.74 -15.68
C TRP A 341 14.93 -18.51 -15.44
N ALA A 342 16.14 -18.49 -16.00
CA ALA A 342 17.01 -17.31 -15.97
C ALA A 342 16.63 -16.33 -17.09
N GLU A 343 16.16 -16.84 -18.22
CA GLU A 343 15.63 -16.10 -19.36
C GLU A 343 14.41 -16.87 -19.91
N PRO A 344 13.51 -16.25 -20.70
CA PRO A 344 12.31 -16.93 -21.23
C PRO A 344 12.59 -18.26 -21.95
N SER A 345 13.78 -18.42 -22.53
CA SER A 345 14.19 -19.63 -23.26
C SER A 345 15.32 -20.41 -22.58
N ARG A 346 15.79 -20.00 -21.40
CA ARG A 346 16.95 -20.58 -20.74
C ARG A 346 16.69 -20.91 -19.28
N THR A 347 16.74 -22.20 -18.97
CA THR A 347 16.69 -22.69 -17.60
C THR A 347 18.06 -22.58 -16.93
N ALA A 348 18.05 -22.32 -15.62
CA ALA A 348 19.22 -22.54 -14.78
C ALA A 348 19.60 -24.02 -14.78
N LYS A 349 20.90 -24.30 -14.68
CA LYS A 349 21.43 -25.67 -14.70
C LYS A 349 21.56 -26.27 -13.30
N ASP A 350 21.88 -25.40 -12.33
CA ASP A 350 22.30 -25.81 -10.99
C ASP A 350 21.31 -25.35 -9.91
N SER A 351 20.12 -24.89 -10.31
CA SER A 351 19.06 -24.49 -9.41
C SER A 351 17.69 -24.96 -9.89
N PHE A 352 16.91 -25.44 -8.93
CA PHE A 352 15.58 -26.01 -9.15
C PHE A 352 14.60 -25.43 -8.14
N GLN A 353 13.36 -25.19 -8.55
CA GLN A 353 12.30 -24.80 -7.64
C GLN A 353 11.63 -26.05 -7.10
N LEU A 354 11.69 -26.22 -5.77
CA LEU A 354 10.99 -27.22 -5.01
C LEU A 354 9.67 -26.62 -4.50
N ASP A 355 8.56 -27.19 -4.93
CA ASP A 355 7.21 -26.85 -4.47
C ASP A 355 6.64 -28.00 -3.63
N PHE A 356 6.11 -27.76 -2.44
CA PHE A 356 5.42 -28.78 -1.65
C PHE A 356 4.15 -28.25 -0.99
N VAL A 357 3.16 -29.13 -0.81
CA VAL A 357 1.93 -28.79 -0.08
C VAL A 357 2.26 -28.73 1.42
N ALA A 358 2.00 -27.59 2.06
CA ALA A 358 2.08 -27.43 3.50
C ALA A 358 0.66 -27.30 4.09
N GLU A 359 0.36 -28.14 5.09
CA GLU A 359 -0.80 -27.96 5.97
C GLU A 359 -0.34 -27.13 7.17
N LEU A 360 -0.91 -25.95 7.34
CA LEU A 360 -0.46 -24.94 8.29
C LEU A 360 -1.56 -24.63 9.30
N PRO A 361 -1.47 -25.13 10.54
CA PRO A 361 -2.45 -24.85 11.58
C PRO A 361 -2.55 -23.35 11.90
N PRO A 362 -3.65 -22.89 12.52
CA PRO A 362 -3.80 -21.51 12.99
C PRO A 362 -2.63 -21.06 13.87
N LEU A 363 -2.07 -19.88 13.60
CA LEU A 363 -1.05 -19.23 14.42
C LEU A 363 0.17 -20.12 14.73
N ALA A 364 0.51 -21.06 13.83
CA ALA A 364 1.50 -22.10 14.06
C ALA A 364 2.77 -21.89 13.24
N LEU A 365 3.90 -22.27 13.85
CA LEU A 365 5.20 -22.36 13.20
C LEU A 365 5.50 -23.84 12.95
N VAL A 366 5.58 -24.23 11.68
CA VAL A 366 5.76 -25.62 11.24
C VAL A 366 7.14 -25.79 10.61
N VAL A 367 7.81 -26.89 10.91
CA VAL A 367 9.16 -27.20 10.39
C VAL A 367 9.10 -28.37 9.43
N TYR A 368 9.75 -28.20 8.27
CA TYR A 368 9.92 -29.22 7.26
C TYR A 368 11.41 -29.50 7.05
N HIS A 369 11.77 -30.76 6.88
CA HIS A 369 13.12 -31.16 6.54
C HIS A 369 13.23 -31.46 5.04
N VAL A 370 14.19 -30.82 4.40
CA VAL A 370 14.53 -31.00 2.98
C VAL A 370 15.88 -31.69 2.91
N THR A 371 15.92 -32.84 2.24
CA THR A 371 17.14 -33.63 2.06
C THR A 371 17.28 -34.07 0.62
N ARG A 372 18.52 -34.26 0.18
CA ARG A 372 18.80 -34.97 -1.07
C ARG A 372 18.31 -36.41 -0.94
N SER A 373 17.77 -36.96 -2.03
CA SER A 373 17.22 -38.31 -2.06
C SER A 373 17.64 -39.06 -3.32
N SER A 374 17.17 -40.30 -3.47
CA SER A 374 17.47 -41.13 -4.64
C SER A 374 16.89 -40.51 -5.92
N VAL A 375 17.49 -40.86 -7.05
CA VAL A 375 17.05 -40.39 -8.37
C VAL A 375 15.55 -40.68 -8.57
N GLY A 376 14.78 -39.66 -8.95
CA GLY A 376 13.34 -39.77 -9.19
C GLY A 376 12.47 -39.74 -7.93
N SER A 377 13.04 -39.35 -6.78
CA SER A 377 12.34 -39.20 -5.49
C SER A 377 11.22 -38.15 -5.51
N ALA A 378 11.38 -37.09 -6.30
CA ALA A 378 10.35 -36.06 -6.50
C ALA A 378 9.87 -36.07 -7.97
N PRO A 379 8.55 -36.01 -8.21
CA PRO A 379 7.99 -35.75 -9.52
C PRO A 379 8.57 -34.47 -10.13
N ARG A 380 8.99 -34.56 -11.40
CA ARG A 380 9.52 -33.42 -12.16
C ARG A 380 8.42 -32.84 -13.04
N ALA A 381 8.33 -31.51 -13.09
CA ALA A 381 7.43 -30.81 -13.98
C ALA A 381 7.75 -31.13 -15.45
N ARG A 382 6.71 -31.23 -16.28
CA ARG A 382 6.85 -31.48 -17.72
C ARG A 382 6.70 -30.17 -18.48
N TYR A 383 7.69 -29.89 -19.31
CA TYR A 383 7.78 -28.68 -20.10
C TYR A 383 7.39 -29.00 -21.54
N THR A 384 6.41 -28.28 -22.07
CA THR A 384 6.01 -28.41 -23.48
C THR A 384 6.25 -27.08 -24.17
N PHE A 385 7.27 -27.04 -25.03
CA PHE A 385 7.57 -25.88 -25.86
C PHE A 385 6.79 -25.98 -27.16
N ARG A 386 5.97 -24.98 -27.48
CA ARG A 386 5.25 -24.90 -28.75
C ARG A 386 5.60 -23.61 -29.46
N ARG A 387 6.20 -23.76 -30.65
CA ARG A 387 6.53 -22.64 -31.54
C ARG A 387 5.34 -22.21 -32.43
N ARG A 388 4.39 -23.11 -32.69
CA ARG A 388 3.14 -22.88 -33.44
C ARG A 388 2.03 -23.82 -32.93
N GLY A 389 0.78 -23.37 -32.98
CA GLY A 389 -0.43 -24.15 -32.63
C GLY A 389 -1.03 -23.82 -31.27
N ASN A 390 -2.23 -24.34 -31.00
CA ASN A 390 -2.99 -24.05 -29.78
C ASN A 390 -2.27 -24.55 -28.52
N PRO A 391 -2.38 -23.86 -27.37
CA PRO A 391 -1.91 -24.36 -26.08
C PRO A 391 -2.45 -25.76 -25.81
N PRO A 392 -1.77 -26.66 -25.08
CA PRO A 392 -2.42 -27.87 -24.59
C PRO A 392 -3.55 -27.52 -23.61
N SER A 393 -4.62 -28.33 -23.59
CA SER A 393 -5.61 -28.23 -22.52
C SER A 393 -4.97 -28.61 -21.20
N VAL A 394 -5.17 -27.76 -20.20
CA VAL A 394 -4.63 -27.93 -18.88
C VAL A 394 -5.71 -28.47 -17.94
N GLN A 395 -5.41 -29.59 -17.30
CA GLN A 395 -6.34 -30.33 -16.44
C GLN A 395 -5.82 -30.29 -15.00
N ALA A 396 -6.56 -29.65 -14.11
CA ALA A 396 -6.37 -29.72 -12.66
C ALA A 396 -7.51 -30.53 -12.01
N GLU A 397 -7.42 -30.78 -10.71
CA GLU A 397 -8.44 -31.53 -9.95
C GLU A 397 -9.80 -30.82 -9.99
N HIS A 398 -9.83 -29.51 -9.73
CA HIS A 398 -11.09 -28.76 -9.62
C HIS A 398 -11.47 -27.97 -10.89
N PHE A 399 -10.51 -27.72 -11.79
CA PHE A 399 -10.76 -26.92 -12.99
C PHE A 399 -10.02 -27.46 -14.23
N GLN A 400 -10.49 -27.05 -15.40
CA GLN A 400 -9.85 -27.29 -16.69
C GLN A 400 -9.74 -25.98 -17.44
N VAL A 401 -8.56 -25.68 -17.98
CA VAL A 401 -8.33 -24.56 -18.90
C VAL A 401 -8.06 -25.14 -20.28
N SER A 402 -8.96 -24.94 -21.22
CA SER A 402 -8.78 -25.40 -22.60
C SER A 402 -8.39 -24.24 -23.50
N PRO A 403 -7.45 -24.44 -24.44
CA PRO A 403 -7.20 -23.46 -25.49
C PRO A 403 -8.46 -23.24 -26.35
N PRO A 404 -8.52 -22.14 -27.11
CA PRO A 404 -9.50 -21.97 -28.17
C PRO A 404 -9.33 -23.03 -29.28
N ASP A 405 -10.40 -23.30 -30.04
CA ASP A 405 -10.38 -24.22 -31.18
C ASP A 405 -9.60 -23.68 -32.39
N ALA A 406 -9.25 -22.38 -32.42
CA ALA A 406 -8.56 -21.71 -33.52
C ALA A 406 -7.21 -21.08 -33.09
N ALA A 407 -6.25 -21.09 -34.01
CA ALA A 407 -4.84 -20.71 -33.81
C ALA A 407 -4.57 -19.20 -33.78
N GLU A 408 -5.41 -18.43 -33.10
CA GLU A 408 -5.19 -16.99 -32.91
C GLU A 408 -4.62 -16.73 -31.51
N ALA A 409 -3.55 -15.94 -31.44
CA ALA A 409 -2.85 -15.62 -30.19
C ALA A 409 -3.72 -14.91 -29.14
N ASP A 410 -4.88 -14.37 -29.54
CA ASP A 410 -5.81 -13.65 -28.68
C ASP A 410 -7.14 -14.39 -28.47
N ALA A 411 -7.30 -15.64 -28.94
CA ALA A 411 -8.58 -16.32 -28.81
C ALA A 411 -8.86 -16.74 -27.33
N PRO A 412 -10.12 -16.62 -26.86
CA PRO A 412 -10.47 -16.79 -25.46
C PRO A 412 -10.24 -18.23 -24.98
N LEU A 413 -9.62 -18.37 -23.81
CA LEU A 413 -9.48 -19.64 -23.09
C LEU A 413 -10.82 -20.07 -22.50
N SER A 414 -11.09 -21.37 -22.48
CA SER A 414 -12.26 -21.94 -21.81
C SER A 414 -11.87 -22.44 -20.43
N LEU A 415 -12.34 -21.76 -19.38
CA LEU A 415 -12.22 -22.21 -17.99
C LEU A 415 -13.48 -22.98 -17.59
N SER A 416 -13.33 -24.26 -17.31
CA SER A 416 -14.38 -25.14 -16.80
C SER A 416 -14.15 -25.45 -15.32
N ASN A 417 -15.15 -25.21 -14.48
CA ASN A 417 -15.19 -25.73 -13.12
C ASN A 417 -15.78 -27.13 -13.15
N LYS A 418 -14.98 -28.14 -12.74
CA LYS A 418 -15.38 -29.55 -12.83
C LYS A 418 -16.47 -29.95 -11.84
N HIS A 419 -16.63 -29.21 -10.75
CA HIS A 419 -17.61 -29.53 -9.72
C HIS A 419 -18.99 -28.98 -10.08
N SER A 420 -19.06 -27.74 -10.55
CA SER A 420 -20.33 -27.12 -10.94
C SER A 420 -20.71 -27.37 -12.40
N GLY A 421 -19.77 -27.86 -13.23
CA GLY A 421 -19.92 -27.95 -14.68
C GLY A 421 -19.94 -26.59 -15.40
N LEU A 422 -19.72 -25.49 -14.68
CA LEU A 422 -19.77 -24.15 -15.24
C LEU A 422 -18.56 -23.90 -16.15
N VAL A 423 -18.82 -23.56 -17.40
CA VAL A 423 -17.80 -23.19 -18.38
C VAL A 423 -17.89 -21.69 -18.68
N ARG A 424 -16.75 -20.99 -18.59
CA ARG A 424 -16.62 -19.57 -18.92
C ARG A 424 -15.51 -19.38 -19.95
N ARG A 425 -15.78 -18.52 -20.94
CA ARG A 425 -14.76 -18.04 -21.87
C ARG A 425 -14.07 -16.82 -21.26
N LEU A 426 -12.74 -16.85 -21.21
CA LEU A 426 -11.90 -15.83 -20.60
C LEU A 426 -10.84 -15.39 -21.59
N GLN A 427 -10.65 -14.09 -21.73
CA GLN A 427 -9.58 -13.51 -22.53
C GLN A 427 -8.78 -12.58 -21.64
N VAL A 428 -7.46 -12.75 -21.64
CA VAL A 428 -6.54 -11.85 -20.94
C VAL A 428 -5.77 -11.08 -22.00
N GLN A 429 -5.84 -9.75 -21.93
CA GLN A 429 -5.14 -8.85 -22.83
C GLN A 429 -4.35 -7.82 -22.03
N PHE A 430 -3.18 -7.46 -22.55
CA PHE A 430 -2.39 -6.36 -22.03
C PHE A 430 -2.50 -5.18 -22.99
N LEU A 431 -3.04 -4.09 -22.48
CA LEU A 431 -3.22 -2.84 -23.19
C LEU A 431 -2.50 -1.72 -22.44
N TRP A 432 -2.18 -0.65 -23.15
CA TRP A 432 -1.60 0.55 -22.56
C TRP A 432 -2.35 1.79 -23.06
N TYR A 433 -2.24 2.88 -22.32
CA TYR A 433 -2.83 4.17 -22.68
C TYR A 433 -1.74 5.20 -22.89
N GLY A 434 -1.82 5.94 -23.99
CA GLY A 434 -1.04 7.16 -24.18
C GLY A 434 -1.57 8.31 -23.32
N THR A 435 -0.83 9.41 -23.32
CA THR A 435 -1.28 10.69 -22.74
C THR A 435 -1.67 11.65 -23.86
N ARG A 436 -2.55 12.61 -23.57
CA ARG A 436 -3.01 13.60 -24.56
C ARG A 436 -1.83 14.31 -25.25
N THR A 437 -1.89 14.38 -26.58
CA THR A 437 -0.91 15.09 -27.41
C THR A 437 -1.42 16.51 -27.73
N GLY A 438 -0.57 17.51 -27.50
CA GLY A 438 -0.89 18.93 -27.69
C GLY A 438 -0.20 19.82 -26.65
N ALA A 439 0.43 20.92 -27.09
CA ALA A 439 1.22 21.80 -26.21
C ALA A 439 0.37 22.47 -25.12
N ASN A 440 -0.93 22.68 -25.37
CA ASN A 440 -1.86 23.38 -24.47
C ASN A 440 -2.92 22.45 -23.85
N ARG A 441 -2.73 21.13 -23.89
CA ARG A 441 -3.66 20.18 -23.25
C ARG A 441 -3.07 19.69 -21.93
N ASP A 442 -3.92 19.60 -20.91
CA ASP A 442 -3.58 18.93 -19.66
C ASP A 442 -3.20 17.46 -19.94
N LYS A 443 -2.22 16.95 -19.19
CA LYS A 443 -1.60 15.63 -19.42
C LYS A 443 -1.74 14.74 -18.20
N SER A 444 -1.72 13.43 -18.44
CA SER A 444 -1.54 12.44 -17.37
C SER A 444 -0.26 12.73 -16.58
N GLY A 445 -0.30 12.43 -15.28
CA GLY A 445 0.82 12.57 -14.36
C GLY A 445 0.64 11.65 -13.16
N ALA A 446 1.33 11.94 -12.05
CA ALA A 446 1.21 11.13 -10.84
C ALA A 446 -0.22 11.12 -10.26
N TYR A 447 -0.94 12.25 -10.35
CA TYR A 447 -2.32 12.35 -9.86
C TYR A 447 -3.35 11.99 -10.94
N LEU A 448 -3.23 12.62 -12.11
CA LEU A 448 -4.25 12.62 -13.15
C LEU A 448 -4.05 11.48 -14.14
N PHE A 449 -5.15 10.82 -14.51
CA PHE A 449 -5.18 9.91 -15.64
C PHE A 449 -6.03 10.54 -16.76
N LEU A 450 -5.35 11.12 -17.75
CA LEU A 450 -5.91 11.79 -18.91
C LEU A 450 -5.45 11.04 -20.18
N PRO A 451 -6.10 9.91 -20.52
CA PRO A 451 -5.71 9.10 -21.67
C PRO A 451 -5.83 9.89 -22.98
N GLY A 452 -4.98 9.55 -23.95
CA GLY A 452 -5.06 10.08 -25.30
C GLY A 452 -6.33 9.62 -26.03
N GLU A 453 -6.66 10.29 -27.14
CA GLU A 453 -7.88 10.05 -27.92
C GLU A 453 -7.87 8.70 -28.63
N GLU A 454 -6.68 8.13 -28.85
CA GLU A 454 -6.48 6.78 -29.35
C GLU A 454 -7.03 5.68 -28.43
N GLY A 455 -7.27 5.98 -27.15
CA GLY A 455 -7.77 5.01 -26.18
C GLY A 455 -6.76 3.91 -25.85
N ALA A 456 -7.25 2.73 -25.45
CA ALA A 456 -6.40 1.60 -25.09
C ALA A 456 -5.77 0.98 -26.35
N GLN A 457 -4.46 0.82 -26.34
CA GLN A 457 -3.67 0.29 -27.46
C GLN A 457 -2.99 -1.02 -27.06
N VAL A 458 -2.79 -1.91 -28.04
CA VAL A 458 -1.98 -3.12 -27.84
C VAL A 458 -0.50 -2.71 -27.78
N SER A 459 0.28 -3.31 -26.88
CA SER A 459 1.72 -3.01 -26.79
C SER A 459 2.41 -3.32 -28.13
N PRO A 460 3.26 -2.42 -28.67
CA PRO A 460 4.01 -2.65 -29.90
C PRO A 460 5.16 -3.65 -29.72
N GLU A 461 5.51 -4.03 -28.49
CA GLU A 461 6.58 -4.98 -28.23
C GLU A 461 6.23 -6.42 -28.65
N PRO A 462 7.21 -7.18 -29.16
CA PRO A 462 6.98 -8.57 -29.54
C PRO A 462 6.52 -9.37 -28.31
N LYS A 463 5.31 -9.94 -28.38
CA LYS A 463 4.84 -10.96 -27.44
C LYS A 463 5.90 -12.07 -27.41
N PRO A 464 6.54 -12.39 -26.28
CA PRO A 464 7.51 -13.48 -26.25
C PRO A 464 6.84 -14.82 -26.55
N GLU A 465 7.63 -15.80 -26.94
CA GLU A 465 7.12 -17.16 -27.16
C GLU A 465 6.56 -17.71 -25.83
N PRO A 466 5.28 -18.13 -25.78
CA PRO A 466 4.67 -18.62 -24.55
C PRO A 466 5.24 -20.00 -24.17
N VAL A 467 5.67 -20.15 -22.91
CA VAL A 467 6.16 -21.43 -22.36
C VAL A 467 5.07 -22.09 -21.53
N TRP A 468 4.63 -23.28 -21.92
CA TRP A 468 3.59 -23.99 -21.19
C TRP A 468 4.19 -25.05 -20.27
N THR A 469 3.86 -24.93 -18.99
CA THR A 469 4.31 -25.81 -17.92
C THR A 469 3.13 -26.61 -17.39
N GLN A 470 3.21 -27.94 -17.47
CA GLN A 470 2.22 -28.82 -16.87
C GLN A 470 2.93 -29.74 -15.89
N ALA A 471 2.46 -29.76 -14.65
CA ALA A 471 3.08 -30.54 -13.62
C ALA A 471 2.02 -31.32 -12.81
N LEU A 472 2.45 -32.44 -12.22
CA LEU A 472 1.57 -33.54 -11.80
C LEU A 472 0.75 -33.23 -10.54
N SER A 473 1.20 -32.31 -9.70
CA SER A 473 0.53 -31.96 -8.44
C SER A 473 0.17 -30.47 -8.32
N PHE A 474 0.82 -29.62 -9.11
CA PHE A 474 0.56 -28.18 -9.14
C PHE A 474 0.59 -27.67 -10.55
N LEU A 475 -0.32 -26.76 -10.85
CA LEU A 475 -0.34 -26.09 -12.12
C LEU A 475 0.06 -24.63 -11.94
N ASN A 476 1.25 -24.30 -12.45
CA ASN A 476 1.60 -22.94 -12.80
C ASN A 476 1.62 -22.84 -14.32
N VAL A 477 1.03 -21.78 -14.88
CA VAL A 477 1.18 -21.42 -16.28
C VAL A 477 2.03 -20.15 -16.32
N HIS A 478 3.25 -20.25 -16.82
CA HIS A 478 4.15 -19.10 -16.98
C HIS A 478 4.06 -18.56 -18.41
N LEU A 479 3.23 -17.56 -18.63
CA LEU A 479 3.34 -16.74 -19.83
C LEU A 479 4.43 -15.70 -19.59
N GLY A 480 5.65 -16.00 -20.03
CA GLY A 480 6.73 -15.01 -20.04
C GLY A 480 6.34 -13.88 -20.98
N PHE A 481 6.08 -12.69 -20.44
CA PHE A 481 6.03 -11.44 -21.18
C PHE A 481 7.28 -10.65 -20.82
N SER A 482 8.24 -10.55 -21.75
CA SER A 482 9.38 -9.65 -21.66
C SER A 482 8.87 -8.31 -22.14
N PHE A 483 8.78 -7.38 -21.20
CA PHE A 483 8.64 -5.97 -21.52
C PHE A 483 10.05 -5.38 -21.50
N SER A 484 10.58 -5.05 -22.66
CA SER A 484 11.73 -4.16 -22.79
C SER A 484 11.23 -2.74 -22.59
N LEU A 485 11.00 -2.35 -21.33
CA LEU A 485 10.97 -0.93 -21.00
C LEU A 485 12.33 -0.36 -21.37
N GLU A 486 12.44 0.28 -22.53
CA GLU A 486 13.48 1.27 -22.75
C GLU A 486 13.39 2.20 -21.55
N SER A 487 14.43 2.19 -20.73
CA SER A 487 14.66 3.20 -19.71
C SER A 487 14.84 4.52 -20.43
N GLY A 488 13.73 5.15 -20.84
CA GLY A 488 13.69 6.58 -21.07
C GLY A 488 14.25 7.19 -19.81
N SER A 489 15.40 7.85 -19.92
CA SER A 489 16.08 8.46 -18.80
C SER A 489 15.07 9.30 -18.01
N GLU A 490 14.67 8.85 -16.82
CA GLU A 490 14.09 9.72 -15.82
C GLU A 490 15.20 10.71 -15.44
N ARG A 491 15.12 11.91 -16.02
CA ARG A 491 15.89 13.09 -15.62
C ARG A 491 15.11 13.89 -14.60
#